data_AF-A0A937NN40-F1
#
_entry.id   AF-A0A937NN40-F1
#
_cell.length_a   1.000
_cell.length_b   1.000
_cell.length_c   1.000
_cell.angle_alpha   90.00
_cell.angle_beta   90.00
_cell.angle_gamma   90.00
#
_symmetry.space_group_name_H-M   'P 1'
#
loop_
_entity.id
_entity.type
_entity.pdbx_description
1 polymer ?
#
loop_
_entity_poly.entity_id
_entity_poly.type
_entity_poly.pdbx_seq_one_letter_code
_entity_poly.pdbx_strand_id
1 'polypeptide(L)'
;NFVHAAEAETSLGLFLVPEMVDMEYAVNTEGKSYLPDGHFDKSVEPFSRPSRWSEGEGHFAIELAGTPEGVVGKAKAGTAEKARRPLAAILRYMTLVNDQILEAFPSGSVPPVEETTFRTEAEMEPYLREPWSEGWKPVYGLPRIGQGSGL
;
A
#
# COMPACT_ATOMS: atom_id res chain seq x y z
N ASN A 1 4.27 -16.86 -1.36
CA ASN A 1 3.22 -15.89 -1.74
C ASN A 1 2.89 -15.08 -0.51
N PHE A 2 2.90 -13.75 -0.62
CA PHE A 2 2.52 -12.87 0.48
C PHE A 2 0.99 -12.73 0.53
N VAL A 3 0.45 -12.76 1.74
CA VAL A 3 -0.99 -12.76 2.08
C VAL A 3 -1.13 -12.01 3.42
N HIS A 4 -1.62 -12.61 4.50
CA HIS A 4 -1.76 -11.92 5.79
C HIS A 4 -1.27 -12.79 6.96
N ALA A 5 -0.49 -12.18 7.85
CA ALA A 5 0.20 -12.76 9.00
C ALA A 5 1.00 -14.04 8.69
N ALA A 6 1.35 -14.25 7.41
CA ALA A 6 2.08 -15.42 6.95
C ALA A 6 3.59 -15.28 7.19
N GLU A 7 4.37 -16.16 6.57
CA GLU A 7 5.83 -16.26 6.71
C GLU A 7 6.56 -14.90 6.65
N ALA A 8 6.19 -14.04 5.71
CA ALA A 8 6.88 -12.76 5.48
C ALA A 8 6.67 -11.75 6.62
N GLU A 9 5.42 -11.50 7.02
CA GLU A 9 5.10 -10.57 8.11
C GLU A 9 5.59 -11.11 9.45
N THR A 10 5.45 -12.43 9.68
CA THR A 10 6.02 -13.09 10.87
C THR A 10 7.54 -12.92 10.92
N SER A 11 8.23 -13.12 9.79
CA SER A 11 9.69 -12.93 9.71
C SER A 11 10.10 -11.48 10.01
N LEU A 12 9.35 -10.50 9.51
CA LEU A 12 9.58 -9.07 9.79
C LEU A 12 9.36 -8.75 11.26
N GLY A 13 8.26 -9.23 11.86
CA GLY A 13 7.97 -9.05 13.28
C GLY A 13 9.07 -9.65 14.16
N LEU A 14 9.49 -10.88 13.89
CA LEU A 14 10.61 -11.52 14.59
C LEU A 14 11.95 -10.77 14.45
N PHE A 15 12.14 -10.02 13.37
CA PHE A 15 13.36 -9.26 13.14
C PHE A 15 13.34 -7.87 13.78
N LEU A 16 12.20 -7.18 13.73
CA LEU A 16 12.06 -5.78 14.14
C LEU A 16 11.57 -5.60 15.58
N VAL A 17 10.65 -6.46 16.01
CA VAL A 17 9.94 -6.40 17.31
C VAL A 17 9.77 -7.83 17.87
N PRO A 18 10.87 -8.57 18.10
CA PRO A 18 10.81 -9.98 18.50
C PRO A 18 9.98 -10.24 19.76
N GLU A 19 9.90 -9.27 20.67
CA GLU A 19 9.09 -9.33 21.90
C GLU A 19 7.58 -9.33 21.64
N MET A 20 7.14 -8.96 20.44
CA MET A 20 5.73 -8.94 20.05
C MET A 20 5.30 -10.17 19.25
N VAL A 21 6.23 -11.09 18.94
CA VAL A 21 5.94 -12.30 18.15
C VAL A 21 6.32 -13.55 18.91
N ASP A 22 5.31 -14.18 19.52
CA ASP A 22 5.48 -15.47 20.17
C ASP A 22 5.16 -16.63 19.19
N MET A 23 6.22 -17.31 18.76
CA MET A 23 6.12 -18.42 17.81
C MET A 23 5.49 -19.68 18.40
N GLU A 24 5.33 -19.78 19.72
CA GLU A 24 4.57 -20.87 20.35
C GLU A 24 3.12 -20.88 19.88
N TYR A 25 2.54 -19.69 19.67
CA TYR A 25 1.14 -19.50 19.24
C TYR A 25 0.96 -19.36 17.73
N ALA A 26 2.05 -19.38 16.94
CA ALA A 26 1.95 -19.26 15.50
C ALA A 26 1.15 -20.44 14.91
N VAL A 27 0.25 -20.15 13.97
CA VAL A 27 -0.57 -21.17 13.28
C VAL A 27 -0.39 -21.09 11.77
N ASN A 28 -0.62 -22.22 11.10
CA ASN A 28 -0.69 -22.26 9.65
C ASN A 28 -2.14 -22.52 9.26
N THR A 29 -2.63 -21.75 8.30
CA THR A 29 -4.00 -21.83 7.80
C THR A 29 -3.98 -21.84 6.27
N GLU A 30 -5.12 -22.15 5.68
CA GLU A 30 -5.33 -22.06 4.25
C GLU A 30 -6.71 -21.47 3.96
N GLY A 31 -6.74 -20.44 3.11
CA GLY A 31 -7.99 -19.78 2.74
C GLY A 31 -8.88 -20.69 1.87
N LYS A 32 -10.20 -20.60 2.06
CA LYS A 32 -11.17 -21.35 1.26
C LYS A 32 -11.56 -20.58 0.00
N SER A 33 -11.08 -21.01 -1.17
CA SER A 33 -11.49 -20.47 -2.47
C SER A 33 -12.70 -21.20 -3.04
N TYR A 34 -13.58 -20.49 -3.74
CA TYR A 34 -14.71 -21.07 -4.48
C TYR A 34 -14.44 -21.20 -5.98
N LEU A 35 -13.43 -20.49 -6.48
CA LEU A 35 -12.99 -20.51 -7.87
C LEU A 35 -11.56 -21.08 -8.01
N PRO A 36 -11.17 -21.55 -9.20
CA PRO A 36 -9.79 -21.87 -9.51
C PRO A 36 -8.85 -20.67 -9.33
N ASP A 37 -7.61 -20.93 -8.97
CA ASP A 37 -6.57 -19.90 -8.86
C ASP A 37 -6.18 -19.37 -10.25
N GLY A 38 -5.66 -18.13 -10.33
CA GLY A 38 -5.16 -17.55 -11.59
C GLY A 38 -6.02 -16.44 -12.18
N HIS A 39 -7.30 -16.33 -11.80
CA HIS A 39 -8.16 -15.21 -12.22
C HIS A 39 -7.83 -13.92 -11.45
N PHE A 40 -7.82 -14.02 -10.11
CA PHE A 40 -7.54 -12.91 -9.21
C PHE A 40 -6.11 -13.04 -8.64
N ASP A 41 -5.44 -11.91 -8.48
CA ASP A 41 -4.14 -11.82 -7.81
C ASP A 41 -4.23 -12.05 -6.29
N LYS A 42 -3.08 -12.01 -5.62
CA LYS A 42 -2.96 -12.04 -4.15
C LYS A 42 -2.82 -10.60 -3.63
N SER A 43 -2.88 -10.44 -2.31
CA SER A 43 -2.94 -9.15 -1.59
C SER A 43 -1.91 -8.06 -1.94
N VAL A 44 -0.83 -8.41 -2.66
CA VAL A 44 0.22 -7.46 -3.08
C VAL A 44 0.53 -7.58 -4.57
N GLU A 45 -0.42 -8.11 -5.34
CA GLU A 45 -0.38 -8.27 -6.79
C GLU A 45 0.93 -8.91 -7.33
N PRO A 46 1.49 -9.97 -6.68
CA PRO A 46 2.82 -10.47 -7.02
C PRO A 46 2.90 -11.19 -8.37
N PHE A 47 1.78 -11.45 -9.03
CA PHE A 47 1.71 -12.28 -10.23
C PHE A 47 1.23 -11.54 -11.49
N SER A 48 0.81 -10.28 -11.36
CA SER A 48 0.23 -9.50 -12.46
C SER A 48 -0.90 -10.27 -13.17
N ARG A 49 -1.81 -10.85 -12.39
CA ARG A 49 -2.96 -11.60 -12.91
C ARG A 49 -4.01 -10.68 -13.55
N PRO A 50 -4.95 -11.22 -14.35
CA PRO A 50 -5.93 -10.42 -15.07
C PRO A 50 -6.77 -9.50 -14.18
N SER A 51 -7.13 -9.95 -12.98
CA SER A 51 -7.82 -9.14 -11.96
C SER A 51 -6.93 -8.93 -10.74
N ARG A 52 -6.97 -7.72 -10.17
CA ARG A 52 -6.35 -7.43 -8.87
C ARG A 52 -7.05 -8.21 -7.77
N TRP A 53 -6.37 -8.39 -6.63
CA TRP A 53 -6.99 -9.05 -5.49
C TRP A 53 -8.24 -8.31 -5.00
N SER A 54 -8.18 -6.98 -4.96
CA SER A 54 -9.29 -6.13 -4.48
C SER A 54 -10.50 -6.04 -5.42
N GLU A 55 -10.41 -6.57 -6.63
CA GLU A 55 -11.51 -6.53 -7.62
C GLU A 55 -12.48 -7.70 -7.46
N GLY A 56 -12.15 -8.67 -6.59
CA GLY A 56 -12.97 -9.84 -6.34
C GLY A 56 -13.59 -9.83 -4.96
N GLU A 57 -14.91 -9.68 -4.89
CA GLU A 57 -15.69 -9.93 -3.67
C GLU A 57 -16.47 -11.25 -3.78
N GLY A 58 -16.42 -12.08 -2.74
CA GLY A 58 -17.19 -13.33 -2.66
C GLY A 58 -16.64 -14.54 -3.42
N HIS A 59 -15.48 -14.42 -4.08
CA HIS A 59 -14.83 -15.58 -4.76
C HIS A 59 -14.04 -16.51 -3.81
N PHE A 60 -13.94 -16.14 -2.53
CA PHE A 60 -13.41 -16.93 -1.43
C PHE A 60 -14.23 -16.64 -0.16
N ALA A 61 -14.11 -17.50 0.85
CA ALA A 61 -14.76 -17.26 2.14
C ALA A 61 -14.13 -16.05 2.84
N ILE A 62 -14.96 -15.22 3.49
CA ILE A 62 -14.46 -14.14 4.37
C ILE A 62 -13.55 -14.74 5.46
N GLU A 63 -12.53 -14.00 5.87
CA GLU A 63 -11.51 -14.49 6.81
C GLU A 63 -12.11 -14.98 8.13
N LEU A 64 -13.15 -14.31 8.63
CA LEU A 64 -13.88 -14.73 9.83
C LEU A 64 -14.42 -16.17 9.75
N ALA A 65 -14.80 -16.63 8.56
CA ALA A 65 -15.34 -17.97 8.33
C ALA A 65 -14.30 -18.96 7.78
N GLY A 66 -13.30 -18.48 7.02
CA GLY A 66 -12.30 -19.33 6.37
C GLY A 66 -11.03 -19.55 7.19
N THR A 67 -10.62 -18.53 7.94
CA THR A 67 -9.35 -18.46 8.68
C THR A 67 -9.55 -17.64 9.97
N PRO A 68 -10.39 -18.12 10.90
CA PRO A 68 -10.79 -17.37 12.10
C PRO A 68 -9.63 -17.03 13.04
N GLU A 69 -8.48 -17.69 12.89
CA GLU A 69 -7.26 -17.41 13.64
C GLU A 69 -6.57 -16.08 13.24
N GLY A 70 -7.03 -15.43 12.17
CA GLY A 70 -6.44 -14.18 11.68
C GLY A 70 -5.12 -14.36 10.91
N VAL A 71 -4.70 -15.59 10.65
CA VAL A 71 -3.59 -15.91 9.76
C VAL A 71 -4.16 -16.40 8.45
N VAL A 72 -3.61 -15.94 7.33
CA VAL A 72 -3.89 -16.50 6.00
C VAL A 72 -2.56 -16.95 5.43
N GLY A 73 -2.17 -18.21 5.69
CA GLY A 73 -0.92 -18.79 5.19
C GLY A 73 -0.06 -19.44 6.27
N LYS A 74 1.27 -19.45 6.04
CA LYS A 74 2.22 -20.29 6.81
C LYS A 74 3.08 -19.47 7.78
N ALA A 75 2.51 -18.95 8.87
CA ALA A 75 3.25 -18.17 9.87
C ALA A 75 4.42 -18.95 10.50
N LYS A 76 4.24 -20.26 10.77
CA LYS A 76 5.28 -21.12 11.39
C LYS A 76 6.57 -21.24 10.59
N ALA A 77 6.56 -20.86 9.31
CA ALA A 77 7.75 -20.85 8.47
C ALA A 77 8.60 -19.57 8.66
N GLY A 78 8.10 -18.56 9.35
CA GLY A 78 8.77 -17.28 9.56
C GLY A 78 10.03 -17.40 10.40
N THR A 79 11.10 -16.71 10.00
CA THR A 79 12.33 -16.57 10.79
C THR A 79 12.91 -15.17 10.62
N ALA A 80 13.52 -14.62 11.66
CA ALA A 80 14.10 -13.27 11.62
C ALA A 80 15.14 -13.09 10.49
N GLU A 81 15.90 -14.14 10.15
CA GLU A 81 16.90 -14.09 9.09
C GLU A 81 16.29 -13.80 7.71
N LYS A 82 15.12 -14.37 7.41
CA LYS A 82 14.43 -14.21 6.12
C LYS A 82 14.03 -12.76 5.84
N ALA A 83 13.84 -11.95 6.88
CA ALA A 83 13.46 -10.54 6.75
C ALA A 83 14.64 -9.63 6.34
N ARG A 84 15.89 -10.02 6.60
CA ARG A 84 17.06 -9.11 6.45
C ARG A 84 17.21 -8.56 5.03
N ARG A 85 17.24 -9.44 4.03
CA ARG A 85 17.47 -9.04 2.63
C ARG A 85 16.28 -8.28 2.05
N PRO A 86 15.02 -8.75 2.20
CA PRO A 86 13.85 -7.99 1.75
C PRO A 86 13.74 -6.62 2.40
N LEU A 87 13.95 -6.51 3.72
CA LEU A 87 13.88 -5.22 4.41
C LEU A 87 14.94 -4.24 3.89
N ALA A 88 16.18 -4.68 3.73
CA ALA A 88 17.24 -3.84 3.16
C ALA A 88 16.90 -3.39 1.72
N ALA A 89 16.30 -4.26 0.90
CA ALA A 89 15.87 -3.92 -0.44
C ALA A 89 14.74 -2.88 -0.44
N ILE A 90 13.74 -3.03 0.44
CA ILE A 90 12.63 -2.09 0.62
C ILE A 90 13.17 -0.72 1.03
N LEU A 91 14.01 -0.67 2.07
CA LEU A 91 14.60 0.59 2.56
C LEU A 91 15.44 1.27 1.47
N ARG A 92 16.24 0.50 0.72
CA ARG A 92 17.03 1.04 -0.40
C ARG A 92 16.14 1.60 -1.50
N TYR A 93 15.06 0.90 -1.85
CA TYR A 93 14.14 1.35 -2.89
C TYR A 93 13.39 2.60 -2.45
N MET A 94 12.86 2.65 -1.23
CA MET A 94 12.20 3.85 -0.69
C MET A 94 13.14 5.05 -0.67
N THR A 95 14.39 4.84 -0.27
CA THR A 95 15.42 5.90 -0.29
C THR A 95 15.66 6.38 -1.72
N LEU A 96 15.88 5.46 -2.66
CA LEU A 96 16.09 5.79 -4.07
C LEU A 96 14.93 6.61 -4.65
N VAL A 97 13.69 6.17 -4.41
CA VAL A 97 12.50 6.88 -4.89
C VAL A 97 12.42 8.28 -4.28
N ASN A 98 12.66 8.43 -2.99
CA ASN A 98 12.66 9.73 -2.33
C ASN A 98 13.76 10.66 -2.88
N ASP A 99 14.97 10.15 -3.07
CA ASP A 99 16.09 10.92 -3.64
C ASP A 99 15.76 11.40 -5.05
N GLN A 100 15.20 10.53 -5.90
CA GLN A 100 14.80 10.88 -7.26
C GLN A 100 13.63 11.86 -7.31
N ILE A 101 12.67 11.75 -6.38
CA ILE A 101 11.58 12.73 -6.24
C ILE A 101 12.15 14.08 -5.87
N LEU A 102 13.07 14.16 -4.90
CA LEU A 102 13.68 15.42 -4.46
C LEU A 102 14.62 16.02 -5.51
N GLU A 103 15.27 15.19 -6.32
CA GLU A 103 16.07 15.63 -7.48
C GLU A 103 15.19 16.24 -8.57
N ALA A 104 14.08 15.58 -8.91
CA ALA A 104 13.15 16.06 -9.93
C ALA A 104 12.32 17.27 -9.45
N PHE A 105 11.90 17.24 -8.19
CA PHE A 105 11.01 18.22 -7.56
C PHE A 105 11.55 18.57 -6.16
N PRO A 106 12.51 19.51 -6.07
CA PRO A 106 12.99 20.01 -4.79
C PRO A 106 11.86 20.57 -3.93
N SER A 107 12.09 20.72 -2.62
CA SER A 107 11.08 21.27 -1.71
C SER A 107 10.52 22.61 -2.21
N GLY A 108 9.19 22.72 -2.26
CA GLY A 108 8.48 23.88 -2.83
C GLY A 108 8.28 23.84 -4.34
N SER A 109 8.81 22.82 -5.03
CA SER A 109 8.59 22.58 -6.46
C SER A 109 7.64 21.39 -6.65
N VAL A 110 6.83 21.46 -7.71
CA VAL A 110 5.89 20.42 -8.12
C VAL A 110 5.94 20.26 -9.64
N PRO A 111 5.41 19.16 -10.21
CA PRO A 111 5.23 19.06 -11.66
C PRO A 111 4.43 20.24 -12.23
N PRO A 112 4.58 20.55 -13.53
CA PRO A 112 3.78 21.58 -14.18
C PRO A 112 2.28 21.35 -13.97
N VAL A 113 1.59 22.41 -13.53
CA VAL A 113 0.17 22.36 -13.16
C VAL A 113 -0.71 21.87 -14.31
N GLU A 114 -0.45 22.40 -15.50
CA GLU A 114 -1.26 22.15 -16.70
C GLU A 114 -1.00 20.77 -17.31
N GLU A 115 0.08 20.09 -16.89
CA GLU A 115 0.39 18.71 -17.31
C GLU A 115 -0.19 17.66 -16.35
N THR A 116 -0.48 18.05 -15.11
CA THR A 116 -0.92 17.11 -14.05
C THR A 116 -2.33 17.38 -13.54
N THR A 117 -2.95 18.47 -13.99
CA THR A 117 -4.30 18.88 -13.58
C THR A 117 -5.09 19.45 -14.77
N PHE A 118 -6.40 19.60 -14.60
CA PHE A 118 -7.26 20.33 -15.55
C PHE A 118 -7.36 21.83 -15.22
N ARG A 119 -6.31 22.45 -14.67
CA ARG A 119 -6.28 23.86 -14.24
C ARG A 119 -5.06 24.58 -14.79
N THR A 120 -5.13 25.90 -14.78
CA THR A 120 -4.02 26.80 -15.10
C THR A 120 -3.16 27.06 -13.87
N GLU A 121 -1.90 27.49 -14.09
CA GLU A 121 -1.00 27.91 -13.01
C GLU A 121 -1.64 29.00 -12.11
N ALA A 122 -2.30 29.99 -12.72
CA ALA A 122 -2.97 31.08 -12.00
C ALA A 122 -4.12 30.62 -11.10
N GLU A 123 -4.87 29.59 -11.50
CA GLU A 123 -5.94 29.02 -10.67
C GLU A 123 -5.39 28.25 -9.46
N MET A 124 -4.24 27.60 -9.63
CA MET A 124 -3.62 26.74 -8.61
C MET A 124 -2.67 27.49 -7.67
N GLU A 125 -2.17 28.65 -8.06
CA GLU A 125 -1.21 29.46 -7.29
C GLU A 125 -1.51 29.51 -5.78
N PRO A 126 -2.72 29.93 -5.31
CA PRO A 126 -2.98 30.03 -3.87
C PRO A 126 -2.99 28.67 -3.16
N TYR A 127 -3.24 27.57 -3.88
CA TYR A 127 -3.30 26.22 -3.33
C TYR A 127 -1.94 25.51 -3.29
N LEU A 128 -0.95 26.05 -4.00
CA LEU A 128 0.44 25.55 -4.02
C LEU A 128 1.37 26.31 -3.08
N ARG A 129 0.90 27.40 -2.46
CA ARG A 129 1.63 28.15 -1.43
C ARG A 129 1.89 27.30 -0.19
N GLU A 130 2.86 27.73 0.61
CA GLU A 130 3.13 27.13 1.92
C GLU A 130 1.86 27.18 2.80
N PRO A 131 1.48 26.08 3.46
CA PRO A 131 0.33 26.07 4.35
C PRO A 131 0.38 27.21 5.37
N TRP A 132 -0.71 27.96 5.47
CA TRP A 132 -0.88 29.12 6.37
C TRP A 132 -0.13 30.41 6.00
N SER A 133 0.57 30.47 4.87
CA SER A 133 1.15 31.72 4.38
C SER A 133 0.07 32.70 3.89
N GLU A 134 0.41 33.99 3.75
CA GLU A 134 -0.49 34.97 3.14
C GLU A 134 -0.90 34.53 1.72
N GLY A 135 -2.21 34.58 1.44
CA GLY A 135 -2.79 34.16 0.17
C GLY A 135 -2.98 32.64 -0.01
N TRP A 136 -2.49 31.81 0.92
CA TRP A 136 -2.69 30.36 0.86
C TRP A 136 -4.17 29.97 1.00
N LYS A 137 -4.57 28.93 0.26
CA LYS A 137 -5.87 28.30 0.37
C LYS A 137 -5.73 26.78 0.53
N PRO A 138 -6.61 26.13 1.33
CA PRO A 138 -6.58 24.68 1.48
C PRO A 138 -6.98 23.99 0.19
N VAL A 139 -6.33 22.87 -0.15
CA VAL A 139 -6.68 22.02 -1.31
C VAL A 139 -8.16 21.59 -1.30
N TYR A 140 -8.76 21.45 -0.12
CA TYR A 140 -10.19 21.15 0.03
C TYR A 140 -11.12 22.28 -0.43
N GLY A 141 -10.60 23.49 -0.60
CA GLY A 141 -11.30 24.65 -1.17
C GLY A 141 -11.17 24.77 -2.68
N LEU A 142 -10.58 23.79 -3.37
CA LEU A 142 -10.53 23.78 -4.83
C LEU A 142 -11.94 23.61 -5.40
N PRO A 143 -12.38 24.47 -6.35
CA PRO A 143 -13.63 24.25 -7.06
C PRO A 143 -13.63 22.88 -7.74
N ARG A 144 -14.71 22.13 -7.55
CA ARG A 144 -14.88 20.82 -8.20
C ARG A 144 -15.01 21.01 -9.71
N ILE A 145 -14.32 20.15 -10.46
CA ILE A 145 -14.45 20.05 -11.92
C ILE A 145 -14.92 18.63 -12.22
N GLY A 146 -15.96 18.48 -13.03
CA GLY A 146 -16.51 17.18 -13.41
C GLY A 146 -17.81 16.81 -12.70
N GLN A 147 -18.14 15.52 -12.67
CA GLN A 147 -19.45 15.05 -12.20
C GLN A 147 -19.70 15.41 -10.73
N GLY A 148 -20.88 15.98 -10.46
CA GLY A 148 -21.28 16.44 -9.13
C GLY A 148 -20.95 17.91 -8.83
N SER A 149 -20.52 18.71 -9.81
CA SER A 149 -20.27 20.15 -9.66
C SER A 149 -21.53 21.03 -9.75
N GLY A 150 -22.72 20.44 -9.87
CA GLY A 150 -24.01 21.12 -10.02
C GLY A 150 -25.03 20.82 -8.92
N LEU A 151 -24.59 20.22 -7.80
CA LEU A 151 -25.39 20.09 -6.57
C LEU A 151 -24.90 21.11 -5.55
#